data_AF-A0A8J1VUC7-F1
#
_entry.id   AF-A0A8J1VUC7-F1
#
_cell.length_a   1.000
_cell.length_b   1.000
_cell.length_c   1.000
_cell.angle_alpha   90.00
_cell.angle_beta   90.00
_cell.angle_gamma   90.00
#
_symmetry.space_group_name_H-M   'P 1'
#
loop_
_entity.id
_entity.type
_entity.pdbx_description
1 polymer ?
#
loop_
_entity_poly.entity_id
_entity_poly.type
_entity_poly.pdbx_seq_one_letter_code
_entity_poly.pdbx_strand_id
1 'polypeptide(L)'
;CKVNSNGTPFWSGPKRAPDALSFNVDDALDMQYIVAAANLHAFNYGLKGERDPAIYRKVIESMEIPKFTPKSGVKIQINENEPVNSEKDDDNVDAIIASLPAPSSLAGVRLNPVDFEKDDDSNHHIDFITAASNLRAANYAITHADRHKTKQIAGKIIPAIATTTALAVGLVCLELYKLIDEKEKLEDYKNGFVNLALPFFGFSEPIAAAKQKYGETSWTLWDRFELDGNPTLQNILDWFKQTHQLEVQMVSQGVSMLWSAFVPQKKTADRLKMKMSELVEHVSKKPIPPWTKNLLVEVMVNDENDEDVEVGLSEERATKAYLLGRT
;
A
#
# COMPACT_ATOMS: atom_id res chain seq x y z
N CYS A 1 -21.04 12.79 -35.35
CA CYS A 1 -20.80 12.24 -33.99
C CYS A 1 -20.55 10.75 -34.07
N LYS A 2 -19.57 10.21 -33.33
CA LYS A 2 -19.33 8.76 -33.26
C LYS A 2 -20.51 8.08 -32.57
N VAL A 3 -20.98 6.97 -33.15
CA VAL A 3 -22.08 6.15 -32.64
C VAL A 3 -21.52 4.76 -32.34
N ASN A 4 -21.96 4.18 -31.24
CA ASN A 4 -21.59 2.81 -30.86
C ASN A 4 -22.27 1.79 -31.79
N SER A 5 -21.79 0.55 -31.78
CA SER A 5 -22.39 -0.56 -32.55
C SER A 5 -23.87 -0.82 -32.19
N ASN A 6 -24.29 -0.48 -30.97
CA ASN A 6 -25.67 -0.59 -30.51
C ASN A 6 -26.55 0.64 -30.83
N GLY A 7 -26.07 1.58 -31.66
CA GLY A 7 -26.83 2.77 -32.08
C GLY A 7 -26.87 3.92 -31.08
N THR A 8 -26.28 3.76 -29.88
CA THR A 8 -26.20 4.84 -28.88
C THR A 8 -25.07 5.83 -29.19
N PRO A 9 -25.22 7.13 -28.85
CA PRO A 9 -24.13 8.09 -28.98
C PRO A 9 -22.91 7.65 -28.15
N PHE A 10 -21.72 7.71 -28.75
CA PHE A 10 -20.47 7.34 -28.07
C PHE A 10 -20.23 8.19 -26.82
N TRP A 11 -20.50 9.50 -26.93
CA TRP A 11 -20.47 10.46 -25.82
C TRP A 11 -21.85 10.52 -25.16
N SER A 12 -22.08 9.65 -24.19
CA SER A 12 -23.32 9.59 -23.42
C SER A 12 -23.04 9.03 -22.01
N GLY A 13 -23.93 9.31 -21.06
CA GLY A 13 -23.81 8.85 -19.66
C GLY A 13 -22.47 9.27 -19.02
N PRO A 14 -21.57 8.33 -18.66
CA PRO A 14 -20.29 8.64 -18.04
C PRO A 14 -19.27 9.30 -18.98
N LYS A 15 -19.51 9.31 -20.30
CA LYS A 15 -18.60 9.85 -21.32
C LYS A 15 -19.04 11.25 -21.74
N ARG A 16 -18.38 12.28 -21.20
CA ARG A 16 -18.61 13.69 -21.59
C ARG A 16 -17.74 14.01 -22.81
N ALA A 17 -18.32 14.60 -23.85
CA ALA A 17 -17.57 15.03 -25.02
C ALA A 17 -16.66 16.22 -24.62
N PRO A 18 -15.36 16.19 -24.95
CA PRO A 18 -14.47 17.28 -24.59
C PRO A 18 -14.48 18.42 -25.62
N ASP A 19 -14.24 19.64 -25.16
CA ASP A 19 -13.95 20.81 -25.96
C ASP A 19 -12.48 21.22 -25.80
N ALA A 20 -11.80 21.53 -26.91
CA ALA A 20 -10.42 22.01 -26.86
C ALA A 20 -10.38 23.44 -26.28
N LEU A 21 -9.51 23.66 -25.30
CA LEU A 21 -9.30 25.00 -24.75
C LEU A 21 -8.47 25.85 -25.70
N SER A 22 -8.81 27.14 -25.78
CA SER A 22 -7.98 28.16 -26.41
C SER A 22 -7.30 28.95 -25.30
N PHE A 23 -5.96 28.90 -25.26
CA PHE A 23 -5.20 29.61 -24.24
C PHE A 23 -5.51 31.12 -24.27
N ASN A 24 -5.73 31.70 -23.10
CA ASN A 24 -5.96 33.12 -22.91
C ASN A 24 -5.03 33.68 -21.83
N VAL A 25 -4.16 34.61 -22.23
CA VAL A 25 -3.20 35.28 -21.32
C VAL A 25 -3.87 36.15 -20.25
N ASP A 26 -5.13 36.56 -20.48
CA ASP A 26 -5.91 37.34 -19.52
C ASP A 26 -6.78 36.44 -18.61
N ASP A 27 -6.83 35.14 -18.88
CA ASP A 27 -7.51 34.18 -18.02
C ASP A 27 -6.61 33.79 -16.83
N ALA A 28 -7.15 33.93 -15.63
CA ALA A 28 -6.40 33.69 -14.40
C ALA A 28 -6.00 32.22 -14.21
N LEU A 29 -6.84 31.27 -14.65
CA LEU A 29 -6.60 29.84 -14.52
C LEU A 29 -5.50 29.39 -15.48
N ASP A 30 -5.55 29.86 -16.73
CA ASP A 30 -4.52 29.61 -17.74
C ASP A 30 -3.16 30.15 -17.28
N MET A 31 -3.13 31.39 -16.79
CA MET A 31 -1.90 31.99 -16.26
C MET A 31 -1.39 31.29 -15.00
N GLN A 32 -2.27 30.87 -14.10
CA GLN A 32 -1.89 30.11 -12.90
C GLN A 32 -1.17 28.81 -13.26
N TYR A 33 -1.68 28.08 -14.27
CA TYR A 33 -1.05 26.87 -14.75
C TYR A 33 0.37 27.13 -15.28
N ILE A 34 0.54 28.16 -16.13
CA ILE A 34 1.85 28.50 -16.70
C ILE A 34 2.84 28.90 -15.62
N VAL A 35 2.44 29.76 -14.69
CA VAL A 35 3.31 30.21 -13.59
C VAL A 35 3.75 29.02 -12.74
N ALA A 36 2.81 28.19 -12.30
CA ALA A 36 3.13 27.04 -11.45
C ALA A 36 4.00 26.01 -12.18
N ALA A 37 3.64 25.65 -13.42
CA ALA A 37 4.39 24.69 -14.22
C ALA A 37 5.82 25.17 -14.52
N ALA A 38 5.99 26.44 -14.89
CA ALA A 38 7.30 27.01 -15.19
C ALA A 38 8.20 27.07 -13.95
N ASN A 39 7.65 27.41 -12.77
CA ASN A 39 8.42 27.43 -11.53
C ASN A 39 8.85 26.01 -11.10
N LEU A 40 7.98 25.01 -11.24
CA LEU A 40 8.34 23.61 -10.96
C LEU A 40 9.38 23.09 -11.94
N HIS A 41 9.26 23.45 -13.22
CA HIS A 41 10.25 23.10 -14.22
C HIS A 41 11.60 23.79 -13.94
N ALA A 42 11.61 25.08 -13.59
CA ALA A 42 12.80 25.80 -13.18
C ALA A 42 13.47 25.15 -11.97
N PHE A 43 12.68 24.74 -10.96
CA PHE A 43 13.16 24.00 -9.80
C PHE A 43 13.89 22.71 -10.19
N ASN A 44 13.34 21.94 -11.15
CA ASN A 44 13.99 20.71 -11.62
C ASN A 44 15.41 20.95 -12.16
N TYR A 45 15.66 22.11 -12.76
CA TYR A 45 16.99 22.47 -13.29
C TYR A 45 17.83 23.31 -12.32
N GLY A 46 17.36 23.55 -11.09
CA GLY A 46 18.05 24.40 -10.11
C GLY A 46 18.06 25.88 -10.48
N LEU A 47 17.15 26.30 -11.36
CA LEU A 47 16.99 27.69 -11.76
C LEU A 47 16.10 28.43 -10.74
N LYS A 48 16.38 29.71 -10.54
CA LYS A 48 15.49 30.58 -9.76
C LYS A 48 14.23 30.84 -10.56
N GLY A 49 13.09 30.55 -9.95
CA GLY A 49 11.77 30.82 -10.51
C GLY A 49 11.43 32.32 -10.63
N GLU A 50 10.32 32.60 -11.30
CA GLU A 50 9.79 33.96 -11.52
C GLU A 50 8.34 34.04 -11.03
N ARG A 51 7.92 35.20 -10.54
CA ARG A 51 6.56 35.45 -10.02
C ARG A 51 5.87 36.66 -10.65
N ASP A 52 6.60 37.51 -11.37
CA ASP A 52 6.02 38.67 -12.05
C ASP A 52 5.21 38.26 -13.30
N PRO A 53 3.87 38.41 -13.30
CA PRO A 53 3.03 38.05 -14.45
C PRO A 53 3.39 38.81 -15.74
N ALA A 54 3.99 40.00 -15.65
CA ALA A 54 4.38 40.79 -16.82
C ALA A 54 5.48 40.10 -17.63
N ILE A 55 6.40 39.40 -16.97
CA ILE A 55 7.47 38.65 -17.63
C ILE A 55 6.89 37.47 -18.41
N TYR A 56 5.98 36.71 -17.80
CA TYR A 56 5.29 35.61 -18.46
C TYR A 56 4.53 36.09 -19.70
N ARG A 57 3.73 37.16 -19.57
CA ARG A 57 2.97 37.74 -20.68
C ARG A 57 3.87 38.08 -21.87
N LYS A 58 4.96 38.81 -21.60
CA LYS A 58 5.92 39.23 -22.65
C LYS A 58 6.49 38.04 -23.41
N VAL A 59 6.85 36.96 -22.70
CA VAL A 59 7.38 35.74 -23.33
C VAL A 59 6.30 35.07 -24.16
N ILE A 60 5.11 34.84 -23.59
CA ILE A 60 4.00 34.15 -24.25
C ILE A 60 3.56 34.87 -25.54
N GLU A 61 3.45 36.20 -25.51
CA GLU A 61 3.09 37.01 -26.69
C GLU A 61 4.12 36.93 -27.82
N SER A 62 5.36 36.55 -27.52
CA SER A 62 6.42 36.35 -28.51
C SER A 62 6.52 34.91 -29.04
N MET A 63 5.73 33.97 -28.51
CA MET A 63 5.80 32.57 -28.90
C MET A 63 4.94 32.25 -30.12
N GLU A 64 5.51 31.51 -31.07
CA GLU A 64 4.75 30.89 -32.15
C GLU A 64 4.25 29.51 -31.71
N ILE A 65 2.94 29.36 -31.54
CA ILE A 65 2.32 28.09 -31.12
C ILE A 65 2.08 27.21 -32.35
N PRO A 66 2.71 26.02 -32.46
CA PRO A 66 2.49 25.12 -33.59
C PRO A 66 1.03 24.66 -33.66
N LYS A 67 0.47 24.63 -34.88
CA LYS A 67 -0.90 24.14 -35.09
C LYS A 67 -0.96 22.62 -34.91
N PHE A 68 -1.97 22.16 -34.16
CA PHE A 68 -2.23 20.73 -34.02
C PHE A 68 -2.66 20.12 -35.36
N THR A 69 -2.02 19.01 -35.75
CA THR A 69 -2.40 18.21 -36.93
C THR A 69 -2.78 16.80 -36.46
N PRO A 70 -4.01 16.32 -36.72
CA PRO A 70 -4.44 15.01 -36.26
C PRO A 70 -3.66 13.90 -36.98
N LYS A 71 -3.14 12.95 -36.20
CA LYS A 71 -2.48 11.75 -36.74
C LYS A 71 -3.50 10.66 -37.01
N SER A 72 -3.42 10.03 -38.18
CA SER A 72 -4.20 8.84 -38.52
C SER A 72 -3.63 7.60 -37.83
N GLY A 73 -4.47 6.63 -37.50
CA GLY A 73 -4.04 5.33 -36.93
C GLY A 73 -3.89 5.30 -35.41
N VAL A 74 -4.05 6.43 -34.70
CA VAL A 74 -4.02 6.47 -33.24
C VAL A 74 -5.19 5.69 -32.66
N LYS A 75 -4.92 4.58 -31.96
CA LYS A 75 -5.92 3.81 -31.21
C LYS A 75 -5.98 4.31 -29.77
N ILE A 76 -7.20 4.61 -29.31
CA ILE A 76 -7.47 5.03 -27.93
C ILE A 76 -8.30 3.93 -27.29
N GLN A 77 -7.80 3.39 -26.18
CA GLN A 77 -8.51 2.38 -25.38
C GLN A 77 -9.83 2.95 -24.84
N ILE A 78 -10.91 2.20 -24.95
CA ILE A 78 -12.25 2.67 -24.54
C ILE A 78 -12.65 2.05 -23.20
N ASN A 79 -12.28 0.80 -22.95
CA ASN A 79 -12.60 0.06 -21.73
C ASN A 79 -11.34 -0.51 -21.08
N GLU A 80 -11.29 -0.55 -19.74
CA GLU A 80 -10.14 -1.07 -18.98
C GLU A 80 -9.85 -2.56 -19.27
N ASN A 81 -10.88 -3.33 -19.61
CA ASN A 81 -10.77 -4.76 -19.90
C ASN A 81 -10.37 -5.08 -21.35
N GLU A 82 -10.24 -4.07 -22.21
CA GLU A 82 -9.74 -4.28 -23.57
C GLU A 82 -8.23 -4.54 -23.53
N PRO A 83 -7.70 -5.48 -24.33
CA PRO A 83 -6.28 -5.68 -24.43
C PRO A 83 -5.62 -4.38 -24.89
N VAL A 84 -4.62 -3.92 -24.14
CA VAL A 84 -3.78 -2.79 -24.54
C VAL A 84 -3.04 -3.24 -25.78
N ASN A 85 -3.47 -2.75 -26.94
CA ASN A 85 -2.84 -3.08 -28.20
C ASN A 85 -1.53 -2.28 -28.26
N SER A 86 -0.47 -2.82 -27.66
CA SER A 86 0.89 -2.37 -27.90
C SER A 86 1.19 -2.68 -29.37
N GLU A 87 0.90 -1.73 -30.26
CA GLU A 87 1.53 -1.74 -31.57
C GLU A 87 3.03 -1.90 -31.31
N LYS A 88 3.64 -2.88 -31.97
CA LYS A 88 5.09 -3.12 -31.90
C LYS A 88 5.80 -1.91 -32.50
N ASP A 89 5.99 -0.91 -31.67
CA ASP A 89 6.82 0.27 -31.93
C ASP A 89 8.30 -0.06 -31.61
N ASP A 90 8.70 -1.33 -31.77
CA ASP A 90 10.07 -1.81 -31.49
C ASP A 90 11.12 -1.00 -32.29
N ASP A 91 10.78 -0.60 -33.52
CA ASP A 91 11.63 0.24 -34.37
C ASP A 91 11.85 1.67 -33.80
N ASN A 92 10.99 2.13 -32.89
CA ASN A 92 11.05 3.46 -32.30
C ASN A 92 11.93 3.49 -31.04
N VAL A 93 12.02 2.38 -30.30
CA VAL A 93 12.81 2.32 -29.05
C VAL A 93 14.30 2.48 -29.34
N ASP A 94 14.84 1.79 -30.35
CA ASP A 94 16.25 1.90 -30.72
C ASP A 94 16.60 3.30 -31.24
N ALA A 95 15.70 3.93 -32.01
CA ALA A 95 15.85 5.30 -32.46
C ALA A 95 15.87 6.30 -31.30
N ILE A 96 15.01 6.10 -30.28
CA ILE A 96 15.00 6.91 -29.06
C ILE A 96 16.31 6.72 -28.31
N ILE A 97 16.77 5.48 -28.10
CA ILE A 97 18.06 5.18 -27.44
C ILE A 97 19.21 5.88 -28.17
N ALA A 98 19.24 5.81 -29.50
CA ALA A 98 20.26 6.46 -30.31
C ALA A 98 20.21 8.00 -30.24
N SER A 99 19.05 8.59 -29.95
CA SER A 99 18.89 10.04 -29.77
C SER A 99 19.33 10.56 -28.39
N LEU A 100 19.50 9.67 -27.40
CA LEU A 100 19.89 10.07 -26.05
C LEU A 100 21.37 10.52 -26.01
N PRO A 101 21.68 11.65 -25.35
CA PRO A 101 23.05 12.09 -25.20
C PRO A 101 23.84 11.12 -24.30
N ALA A 102 25.13 10.95 -24.61
CA ALA A 102 26.02 10.16 -23.76
C ALA A 102 26.12 10.78 -22.35
N PRO A 103 26.07 10.02 -21.25
CA PRO A 103 26.10 10.58 -19.89
C PRO A 103 27.31 11.48 -19.59
N SER A 104 28.43 11.24 -20.25
CA SER A 104 29.65 12.04 -20.13
C SER A 104 29.49 13.47 -20.66
N SER A 105 28.60 13.72 -21.63
CA SER A 105 28.36 15.07 -22.15
C SER A 105 27.54 15.94 -21.18
N LEU A 106 26.88 15.32 -20.21
CA LEU A 106 26.08 15.97 -19.15
C LEU A 106 26.75 15.83 -17.78
N ALA A 107 28.07 15.67 -17.74
CA ALA A 107 28.82 15.57 -16.49
C ALA A 107 28.54 16.78 -15.58
N GLY A 108 28.17 16.51 -14.32
CA GLY A 108 27.82 17.53 -13.34
C GLY A 108 26.37 18.03 -13.38
N VAL A 109 25.60 17.73 -14.43
CA VAL A 109 24.17 18.07 -14.48
C VAL A 109 23.40 17.13 -13.54
N ARG A 110 22.60 17.70 -12.64
CA ARG A 110 21.67 16.98 -11.77
C ARG A 110 20.34 17.70 -11.79
N LEU A 111 19.27 16.92 -11.93
CA LEU A 111 17.92 17.45 -11.78
C LEU A 111 17.50 17.32 -10.32
N ASN A 112 16.71 18.28 -9.85
CA ASN A 112 16.08 18.24 -8.53
C ASN A 112 14.68 17.62 -8.68
N PRO A 113 14.44 16.39 -8.19
CA PRO A 113 13.09 15.87 -8.14
C PRO A 113 12.24 16.72 -7.19
N VAL A 114 11.00 16.99 -7.57
CA VAL A 114 10.03 17.66 -6.69
C VAL A 114 9.49 16.64 -5.71
N ASP A 115 9.67 16.89 -4.41
CA ASP A 115 9.01 16.14 -3.36
C ASP A 115 7.69 16.81 -2.99
N PHE A 116 6.58 16.12 -3.20
CA PHE A 116 5.25 16.69 -3.00
C PHE A 116 4.99 17.04 -1.53
N GLU A 117 4.99 18.34 -1.25
CA GLU A 117 4.53 18.94 0.00
C GLU A 117 3.23 19.73 -0.23
N LYS A 118 2.17 19.38 0.50
CA LYS A 118 0.82 19.97 0.39
C LYS A 118 0.61 21.13 1.36
N ASP A 119 1.42 21.20 2.43
CA ASP A 119 1.26 22.14 3.54
C ASP A 119 2.16 23.38 3.45
N ASP A 120 2.98 23.46 2.41
CA ASP A 120 3.70 24.68 2.03
C ASP A 120 3.00 25.35 0.84
N ASP A 121 2.40 26.52 1.09
CA ASP A 121 1.67 27.28 0.08
C ASP A 121 2.60 28.06 -0.89
N SER A 122 3.92 28.04 -0.65
CA SER A 122 4.90 28.79 -1.44
C SER A 122 5.58 27.98 -2.56
N ASN A 123 5.38 26.66 -2.58
CA ASN A 123 6.11 25.71 -3.44
C ASN A 123 5.44 25.41 -4.80
N HIS A 124 4.29 26.01 -5.08
CA HIS A 124 3.52 25.83 -6.32
C HIS A 124 2.94 24.43 -6.59
N HIS A 125 3.04 23.48 -5.65
CA HIS A 125 2.55 22.10 -5.86
C HIS A 125 1.03 22.06 -6.00
N ILE A 126 0.32 22.58 -4.99
CA ILE A 126 -1.15 22.62 -5.01
C ILE A 126 -1.64 23.54 -6.12
N ASP A 127 -0.94 24.65 -6.37
CA ASP A 127 -1.33 25.60 -7.43
C ASP A 127 -1.31 24.94 -8.81
N PHE A 128 -0.26 24.16 -9.11
CA PHE A 128 -0.16 23.39 -10.33
C PHE A 128 -1.28 22.35 -10.43
N ILE A 129 -1.50 21.56 -9.37
CA ILE A 129 -2.54 20.50 -9.38
C ILE A 129 -3.93 21.11 -9.54
N THR A 130 -4.24 22.20 -8.83
CA THR A 130 -5.51 22.92 -8.95
C THR A 130 -5.70 23.43 -10.37
N ALA A 131 -4.72 24.15 -10.92
CA ALA A 131 -4.83 24.70 -12.26
C ALA A 131 -4.96 23.61 -13.33
N ALA A 132 -4.07 22.59 -13.29
CA ALA A 132 -4.10 21.47 -14.23
C ALA A 132 -5.42 20.68 -14.17
N SER A 133 -5.92 20.42 -12.96
CA SER A 133 -7.19 19.71 -12.78
C SER A 133 -8.39 20.52 -13.27
N ASN A 134 -8.42 21.83 -13.03
CA ASN A 134 -9.48 22.71 -13.47
C ASN A 134 -9.45 22.95 -14.99
N LEU A 135 -8.28 23.05 -15.63
CA LEU A 135 -8.17 23.09 -17.09
C LEU A 135 -8.72 21.81 -17.72
N ARG A 136 -8.35 20.64 -17.17
CA ARG A 136 -8.94 19.37 -17.62
C ARG A 136 -10.45 19.31 -17.31
N ALA A 137 -10.89 19.87 -16.20
CA ALA A 137 -12.32 19.95 -15.87
C ALA A 137 -13.08 20.78 -16.92
N ALA A 138 -12.52 21.93 -17.32
CA ALA A 138 -13.06 22.78 -18.37
C ALA A 138 -13.19 22.04 -19.71
N ASN A 139 -12.20 21.23 -20.10
CA ASN A 139 -12.32 20.39 -21.31
C ASN A 139 -13.59 19.53 -21.30
N TYR A 140 -13.99 18.99 -20.16
CA TYR A 140 -15.13 18.06 -20.05
C TYR A 140 -16.38 18.71 -19.42
N ALA A 141 -16.42 20.05 -19.33
CA ALA A 141 -17.47 20.81 -18.66
C ALA A 141 -17.74 20.37 -17.20
N ILE A 142 -16.72 19.90 -16.49
CA ILE A 142 -16.77 19.53 -15.08
C ILE A 142 -16.61 20.79 -14.22
N THR A 143 -17.40 20.90 -13.15
CA THR A 143 -17.32 22.02 -12.21
C THR A 143 -15.93 22.11 -11.60
N HIS A 144 -15.34 23.31 -11.63
CA HIS A 144 -14.03 23.58 -11.06
C HIS A 144 -14.04 23.35 -9.54
N ALA A 145 -12.88 22.98 -9.00
CA ALA A 145 -12.62 22.91 -7.57
C ALA A 145 -11.69 24.05 -7.16
N ASP A 146 -11.95 24.66 -6.01
CA ASP A 146 -11.00 25.61 -5.42
C ASP A 146 -9.74 24.90 -4.91
N ARG A 147 -8.73 25.72 -4.58
CA ARG A 147 -7.44 25.27 -4.07
C ARG A 147 -7.56 24.41 -2.81
N HIS A 148 -8.48 24.73 -1.89
CA HIS A 148 -8.66 23.98 -0.65
C HIS A 148 -9.23 22.59 -0.90
N LYS A 149 -10.26 22.49 -1.75
CA LYS A 149 -10.85 21.22 -2.16
C LYS A 149 -9.86 20.37 -2.92
N THR A 150 -9.07 20.95 -3.82
CA THR A 150 -7.98 20.23 -4.49
C THR A 150 -6.95 19.75 -3.48
N LYS A 151 -6.48 20.60 -2.56
CA LYS A 151 -5.53 20.24 -1.50
C LYS A 151 -6.04 19.08 -0.64
N GLN A 152 -7.32 19.11 -0.27
CA GLN A 152 -7.95 18.04 0.51
C GLN A 152 -7.90 16.70 -0.24
N ILE A 153 -8.28 16.68 -1.52
CA ILE A 153 -8.35 15.47 -2.33
C ILE A 153 -6.95 14.97 -2.70
N ALA A 154 -6.13 15.81 -3.31
CA ALA A 154 -4.78 15.45 -3.78
C ALA A 154 -3.84 15.13 -2.61
N GLY A 155 -3.96 15.87 -1.51
CA GLY A 155 -3.20 15.67 -0.29
C GLY A 155 -3.70 14.54 0.60
N LYS A 156 -4.80 13.86 0.23
CA LYS A 156 -5.45 12.80 1.03
C LYS A 156 -5.65 13.22 2.49
N ILE A 157 -6.09 14.45 2.71
CA ILE A 157 -6.24 15.01 4.06
C ILE A 157 -7.38 14.30 4.78
N ILE A 158 -7.07 13.70 5.93
CA ILE A 158 -8.06 13.15 6.85
C ILE A 158 -8.58 14.30 7.73
N PRO A 159 -9.86 14.69 7.63
CA PRO A 159 -10.40 15.75 8.46
C PRO A 159 -10.33 15.37 9.94
N ALA A 160 -9.80 16.27 10.77
CA ALA A 160 -9.67 16.05 12.20
C ALA A 160 -10.01 17.33 12.97
N ILE A 161 -10.62 17.17 14.14
CA ILE A 161 -10.93 18.26 15.06
C ILE A 161 -10.73 17.77 16.50
N ALA A 162 -10.23 18.65 17.36
CA ALA A 162 -9.84 18.31 18.73
C ALA A 162 -10.99 17.75 19.58
N THR A 163 -12.24 18.11 19.28
CA THR A 163 -13.43 17.63 20.02
C THR A 163 -13.60 16.11 19.91
N THR A 164 -13.51 15.56 18.69
CA THR A 164 -13.60 14.10 18.47
C THR A 164 -12.39 13.38 19.08
N THR A 165 -11.19 13.96 18.99
CA THR A 165 -9.99 13.39 19.61
C THR A 165 -10.09 13.33 21.13
N ALA A 166 -10.47 14.43 21.78
CA ALA A 166 -10.61 14.49 23.24
C ALA A 166 -11.66 13.48 23.74
N LEU A 167 -12.78 13.35 23.02
CA LEU A 167 -13.81 12.38 23.32
C LEU A 167 -13.31 10.94 23.18
N ALA A 168 -12.67 10.61 22.06
CA ALA A 168 -12.14 9.26 21.82
C ALA A 168 -11.11 8.87 22.89
N VAL A 169 -10.19 9.78 23.23
CA VAL A 169 -9.21 9.57 24.31
C VAL A 169 -9.91 9.38 25.65
N GLY A 170 -10.93 10.18 25.96
CA GLY A 170 -11.74 10.01 27.16
C GLY A 170 -12.35 8.62 27.28
N LEU A 171 -12.94 8.10 26.20
CA LEU A 171 -13.50 6.73 26.16
C LEU A 171 -12.41 5.66 26.32
N VAL A 172 -11.26 5.82 25.67
CA VAL A 172 -10.11 4.92 25.83
C VAL A 172 -9.62 4.88 27.28
N CYS A 173 -9.54 6.04 27.95
CA CYS A 173 -9.17 6.10 29.37
C CYS A 173 -10.20 5.40 30.28
N LEU A 174 -11.48 5.35 29.90
CA LEU A 174 -12.48 4.57 30.65
C LEU A 174 -12.26 3.05 30.49
N GLU A 175 -11.91 2.58 29.30
CA GLU A 175 -11.55 1.17 29.07
C GLU A 175 -10.22 0.81 29.78
N LEU A 176 -9.28 1.76 29.89
CA LEU A 176 -8.02 1.56 30.59
C LEU A 176 -8.22 1.13 32.06
N TYR A 177 -9.21 1.68 32.76
CA TYR A 177 -9.51 1.24 34.14
C TYR A 177 -9.87 -0.25 34.22
N LYS A 178 -10.53 -0.80 33.19
CA LYS A 178 -10.93 -2.22 33.14
C LYS A 178 -9.72 -3.13 32.96
N LEU A 179 -8.74 -2.67 32.18
CA LEU A 179 -7.47 -3.39 32.02
C LEU A 179 -6.64 -3.36 33.32
N ILE A 180 -6.60 -2.22 34.01
CA ILE A 180 -5.89 -2.08 35.30
C ILE A 180 -6.53 -2.95 36.39
N ASP A 181 -7.87 -3.09 36.36
CA ASP A 181 -8.64 -3.97 37.25
C ASP A 181 -8.63 -5.43 36.80
N GLU A 182 -7.86 -5.79 35.76
CA GLU A 182 -7.74 -7.15 35.21
C GLU A 182 -9.09 -7.82 34.95
N LYS A 183 -10.07 -7.07 34.43
CA LYS A 183 -11.41 -7.62 34.15
C LYS A 183 -11.35 -8.73 33.12
N GLU A 184 -11.83 -9.91 33.48
CA GLU A 184 -11.88 -11.09 32.60
C GLU A 184 -13.20 -11.22 31.81
N LYS A 185 -14.27 -10.55 32.26
CA LYS A 185 -15.59 -10.64 31.62
C LYS A 185 -15.64 -9.74 30.39
N LEU A 186 -15.86 -10.34 29.23
CA LEU A 186 -15.97 -9.63 27.94
C LEU A 186 -17.07 -8.56 27.96
N GLU A 187 -18.18 -8.84 28.64
CA GLU A 187 -19.36 -7.97 28.77
C GLU A 187 -19.03 -6.63 29.46
N ASP A 188 -17.98 -6.58 30.28
CA ASP A 188 -17.56 -5.36 30.96
C ASP A 188 -16.90 -4.36 29.99
N TYR A 189 -16.31 -4.84 28.88
CA TYR A 189 -15.66 -4.01 27.87
C TYR A 189 -16.68 -3.43 26.88
N LYS A 190 -16.36 -2.26 26.31
CA LYS A 190 -17.23 -1.58 25.34
C LYS A 190 -16.42 -0.99 24.19
N ASN A 191 -16.76 -1.39 22.97
CA ASN A 191 -16.34 -0.71 21.75
C ASN A 191 -17.22 0.53 21.56
N GLY A 192 -16.60 1.71 21.44
CA GLY A 192 -17.31 2.98 21.25
C GLY A 192 -17.37 3.42 19.79
N PHE A 193 -18.57 3.75 19.31
CA PHE A 193 -18.83 4.31 17.98
C PHE A 193 -19.53 5.66 18.14
N VAL A 194 -18.90 6.72 17.64
CA VAL A 194 -19.38 8.08 17.91
C VAL A 194 -19.44 8.90 16.63
N ASN A 195 -20.53 9.63 16.46
CA ASN A 195 -20.67 10.65 15.42
C ASN A 195 -21.25 11.94 16.03
N LEU A 196 -20.38 12.90 16.31
CA LEU A 196 -20.74 14.18 16.91
C LEU A 196 -21.57 15.09 16.01
N ALA A 197 -21.64 14.83 14.70
CA ALA A 197 -22.52 15.59 13.82
C ALA A 197 -24.00 15.23 14.01
N LEU A 198 -24.30 13.97 14.41
CA LEU A 198 -25.65 13.47 14.70
C LEU A 198 -25.93 13.33 16.21
N PRO A 199 -25.08 13.91 17.07
CA PRO A 199 -24.83 13.44 18.45
C PRO A 199 -25.06 11.95 18.74
N PHE A 200 -24.59 11.05 17.87
CA PHE A 200 -24.76 9.61 18.04
C PHE A 200 -23.63 8.99 18.87
N PHE A 201 -24.00 8.16 19.84
CA PHE A 201 -23.11 7.36 20.67
C PHE A 201 -23.66 5.92 20.72
N GLY A 202 -22.90 4.98 20.18
CA GLY A 202 -23.20 3.57 20.23
C GLY A 202 -22.09 2.83 20.94
N PHE A 203 -22.46 1.88 21.80
CA PHE A 203 -21.52 0.97 22.44
C PHE A 203 -21.93 -0.46 22.14
N SER A 204 -20.95 -1.29 21.79
CA SER A 204 -21.16 -2.73 21.64
C SER A 204 -20.15 -3.49 22.50
N GLU A 205 -20.49 -4.72 22.84
CA GLU A 205 -19.51 -5.64 23.41
C GLU A 205 -18.47 -6.00 22.34
N PRO A 206 -17.21 -6.24 22.73
CA PRO A 206 -16.24 -6.82 21.82
C PRO A 206 -16.64 -8.24 21.41
N ILE A 207 -16.13 -8.67 20.25
CA ILE A 207 -16.38 -10.01 19.73
C ILE A 207 -15.42 -10.98 20.44
N ALA A 208 -15.95 -12.09 20.95
CA ALA A 208 -15.14 -13.14 21.54
C ALA A 208 -14.21 -13.75 20.47
N ALA A 209 -12.98 -14.08 20.87
CA ALA A 209 -12.06 -14.79 19.97
C ALA A 209 -12.66 -16.13 19.54
N ALA A 210 -12.57 -16.43 18.24
CA ALA A 210 -13.04 -17.69 17.70
C ALA A 210 -12.27 -18.84 18.36
N LYS A 211 -13.02 -19.80 18.92
CA LYS A 211 -12.45 -21.00 19.54
C LYS A 211 -12.39 -22.12 18.51
N GLN A 212 -11.19 -22.63 18.29
CA GLN A 212 -10.93 -23.85 17.56
C GLN A 212 -10.61 -24.99 18.53
N LYS A 213 -10.60 -26.23 18.03
CA LYS A 213 -10.32 -27.42 18.82
C LYS A 213 -9.54 -28.45 18.02
N TYR A 214 -8.63 -29.14 18.71
CA TYR A 214 -8.05 -30.41 18.28
C TYR A 214 -8.09 -31.37 19.47
N GLY A 215 -8.59 -32.59 19.27
CA GLY A 215 -8.91 -33.50 20.38
C GLY A 215 -9.80 -32.82 21.44
N GLU A 216 -9.35 -32.83 22.70
CA GLU A 216 -10.03 -32.14 23.81
C GLU A 216 -9.52 -30.71 24.05
N THR A 217 -8.43 -30.30 23.40
CA THR A 217 -7.80 -28.99 23.63
C THR A 217 -8.50 -27.92 22.80
N SER A 218 -8.95 -26.84 23.46
CA SER A 218 -9.50 -25.66 22.80
C SER A 218 -8.48 -24.54 22.78
N TRP A 219 -8.40 -23.85 21.65
CA TRP A 219 -7.46 -22.74 21.44
C TRP A 219 -8.11 -21.61 20.64
N THR A 220 -7.50 -20.44 20.68
CA THR A 220 -7.93 -19.19 20.04
C THR A 220 -6.75 -18.52 19.37
N LEU A 221 -6.98 -17.40 18.66
CA LEU A 221 -5.90 -16.63 18.03
C LEU A 221 -4.81 -16.15 19.01
N TRP A 222 -5.09 -16.12 20.32
CA TRP A 222 -4.12 -15.69 21.34
C TRP A 222 -3.23 -16.83 21.85
N ASP A 223 -3.64 -18.07 21.60
CA ASP A 223 -2.94 -19.25 22.08
C ASP A 223 -1.79 -19.61 21.14
N ARG A 224 -0.67 -20.00 21.76
CA ARG A 224 0.56 -20.35 21.05
C ARG A 224 1.37 -21.33 21.87
N PHE A 225 2.08 -22.19 21.17
CA PHE A 225 3.01 -23.12 21.80
C PHE A 225 4.36 -22.42 22.01
N GLU A 226 4.90 -22.53 23.22
CA GLU A 226 6.18 -21.93 23.61
C GLU A 226 7.15 -23.05 24.01
N LEU A 227 8.33 -23.07 23.38
CA LEU A 227 9.40 -23.99 23.74
C LEU A 227 10.69 -23.20 23.98
N ASP A 228 11.26 -23.37 25.17
CA ASP A 228 12.50 -22.70 25.56
C ASP A 228 13.76 -23.48 25.16
N GLY A 229 14.89 -22.78 25.08
CA GLY A 229 16.22 -23.40 25.07
C GLY A 229 16.70 -23.87 23.70
N ASN A 230 16.13 -23.36 22.60
CA ASN A 230 16.55 -23.68 21.22
C ASN A 230 16.61 -25.20 20.98
N PRO A 231 15.46 -25.90 21.06
CA PRO A 231 15.40 -27.35 20.95
C PRO A 231 15.86 -27.85 19.58
N THR A 232 16.15 -29.15 19.49
CA THR A 232 16.34 -29.80 18.17
C THR A 232 15.00 -29.99 17.47
N LEU A 233 15.03 -30.15 16.15
CA LEU A 233 13.82 -30.49 15.40
C LEU A 233 13.18 -31.78 15.95
N GLN A 234 13.97 -32.81 16.27
CA GLN A 234 13.45 -34.05 16.87
C GLN A 234 12.69 -33.78 18.17
N ASN A 235 13.21 -32.92 19.04
CA ASN A 235 12.53 -32.60 20.30
C ASN A 235 11.18 -31.92 20.07
N ILE A 236 11.06 -31.06 19.06
CA ILE A 236 9.77 -30.45 18.71
C ILE A 236 8.78 -31.51 18.23
N LEU A 237 9.19 -32.40 17.32
CA LEU A 237 8.33 -33.47 16.81
C LEU A 237 7.87 -34.39 17.94
N ASP A 238 8.79 -34.82 18.81
CA ASP A 238 8.49 -35.67 19.96
C ASP A 238 7.55 -34.98 20.95
N TRP A 239 7.75 -33.68 21.19
CA TRP A 239 6.93 -32.90 22.11
C TRP A 239 5.48 -32.77 21.63
N PHE A 240 5.27 -32.48 20.34
CA PHE A 240 3.92 -32.46 19.75
C PHE A 240 3.24 -33.82 19.85
N LYS A 241 3.96 -34.89 19.56
CA LYS A 241 3.42 -36.25 19.61
C LYS A 241 3.09 -36.70 21.03
N GLN A 242 3.98 -36.47 22.00
CA GLN A 242 3.80 -36.93 23.38
C GLN A 242 2.82 -36.08 24.16
N THR A 243 2.86 -34.75 23.98
CA THR A 243 2.09 -33.81 24.81
C THR A 243 0.71 -33.54 24.23
N HIS A 244 0.62 -33.42 22.91
CA HIS A 244 -0.62 -33.00 22.23
C HIS A 244 -1.25 -34.08 21.36
N GLN A 245 -0.61 -35.25 21.26
CA GLN A 245 -1.06 -36.36 20.39
C GLN A 245 -1.22 -35.91 18.92
N LEU A 246 -0.34 -35.00 18.50
CA LEU A 246 -0.31 -34.45 17.14
C LEU A 246 0.94 -34.90 16.40
N GLU A 247 0.77 -35.33 15.16
CA GLU A 247 1.89 -35.70 14.29
C GLU A 247 2.23 -34.54 13.35
N VAL A 248 3.40 -33.93 13.56
CA VAL A 248 3.88 -32.83 12.71
C VAL A 248 4.24 -33.36 11.31
N GLN A 249 3.58 -32.83 10.29
CA GLN A 249 3.79 -33.15 8.87
C GLN A 249 4.78 -32.20 8.20
N MET A 250 4.82 -30.95 8.63
CA MET A 250 5.70 -29.93 8.06
C MET A 250 6.06 -28.89 9.11
N VAL A 251 7.28 -28.37 9.00
CA VAL A 251 7.81 -27.25 9.78
C VAL A 251 8.38 -26.20 8.83
N SER A 252 7.91 -24.96 8.90
CA SER A 252 8.41 -23.83 8.09
C SER A 252 8.76 -22.59 8.92
N GLN A 253 9.59 -21.71 8.35
CA GLN A 253 9.84 -20.39 8.88
C GLN A 253 9.70 -19.38 7.73
N GLY A 254 8.62 -18.59 7.77
CA GLY A 254 8.21 -17.76 6.65
C GLY A 254 8.13 -18.58 5.36
N VAL A 255 8.85 -18.17 4.32
CA VAL A 255 8.89 -18.89 3.02
C VAL A 255 9.80 -20.13 3.01
N SER A 256 10.52 -20.43 4.10
CA SER A 256 11.50 -21.51 4.15
C SER A 256 10.92 -22.78 4.76
N MET A 257 10.76 -23.84 3.96
CA MET A 257 10.37 -25.17 4.45
C MET A 257 11.56 -25.86 5.15
N LEU A 258 11.57 -25.82 6.49
CA LEU A 258 12.63 -26.37 7.32
C LEU A 258 12.63 -27.90 7.28
N TRP A 259 11.46 -28.53 7.33
CA TRP A 259 11.29 -29.97 7.26
C TRP A 259 9.87 -30.35 6.84
N SER A 260 9.70 -31.51 6.19
CA SER A 260 8.40 -32.15 5.99
C SER A 260 8.55 -33.67 5.94
N ALA A 261 7.47 -34.41 6.21
CA ALA A 261 7.44 -35.87 6.18
C ALA A 261 7.84 -36.46 4.81
N PHE A 262 7.72 -35.68 3.74
CA PHE A 262 8.08 -36.07 2.37
C PHE A 262 9.55 -35.80 2.00
N VAL A 263 10.33 -35.19 2.88
CA VAL A 263 11.77 -34.95 2.65
C VAL A 263 12.52 -36.31 2.64
N PRO A 264 13.46 -36.53 1.70
CA PRO A 264 14.22 -37.79 1.64
C PRO A 264 14.91 -38.14 2.97
N GLN A 265 14.84 -39.43 3.36
CA GLN A 265 15.30 -39.92 4.67
C GLN A 265 16.71 -39.47 5.05
N LYS A 266 17.65 -39.40 4.09
CA LYS A 266 19.01 -38.91 4.34
C LYS A 266 19.04 -37.47 4.84
N LYS A 267 18.28 -36.57 4.19
CA LYS A 267 18.17 -35.16 4.61
C LYS A 267 17.39 -35.01 5.91
N THR A 268 16.38 -35.85 6.12
CA THR A 268 15.61 -35.88 7.38
C THR A 268 16.52 -36.25 8.55
N ALA A 269 17.32 -37.31 8.43
CA ALA A 269 18.24 -37.74 9.49
C ALA A 269 19.25 -36.65 9.91
N ASP A 270 19.71 -35.83 8.96
CA ASP A 270 20.61 -34.70 9.24
C ASP A 270 19.88 -33.55 9.95
N ARG A 271 18.67 -33.19 9.48
CA ARG A 271 17.89 -32.06 10.01
C ARG A 271 17.31 -32.31 11.40
N LEU A 272 16.91 -33.54 11.71
CA LEU A 272 16.31 -33.91 13.01
C LEU A 272 17.24 -33.59 14.19
N LYS A 273 18.55 -33.69 13.99
CA LYS A 273 19.57 -33.45 15.03
C LYS A 273 19.96 -31.98 15.17
N MET A 274 19.61 -31.13 14.22
CA MET A 274 19.98 -29.71 14.24
C MET A 274 19.11 -28.97 15.27
N LYS A 275 19.71 -28.01 15.97
CA LYS A 275 18.93 -27.04 16.74
C LYS A 275 18.14 -26.15 15.80
N MET A 276 16.99 -25.64 16.23
CA MET A 276 16.12 -24.88 15.34
C MET A 276 16.78 -23.64 14.73
N SER A 277 17.60 -22.92 15.50
CA SER A 277 18.40 -21.80 14.96
C SER A 277 19.35 -22.24 13.84
N GLU A 278 20.10 -23.31 14.06
CA GLU A 278 21.03 -23.87 13.07
C GLU A 278 20.27 -24.38 11.83
N LEU A 279 19.12 -25.01 12.04
CA LEU A 279 18.26 -25.52 10.96
C LEU A 279 17.74 -24.37 10.09
N VAL A 280 17.27 -23.29 10.70
CA VAL A 280 16.82 -22.08 10.00
C VAL A 280 17.95 -21.48 9.17
N GLU A 281 19.14 -21.29 9.74
CA GLU A 281 20.30 -20.76 9.00
C GLU A 281 20.74 -21.71 7.88
N HIS A 282 20.73 -23.01 8.13
CA HIS A 282 21.13 -24.03 7.18
C HIS A 282 20.19 -24.07 5.96
N VAL A 283 18.88 -23.99 6.16
CA VAL A 283 17.89 -24.08 5.08
C VAL A 283 17.74 -22.74 4.36
N SER A 284 17.64 -21.63 5.11
CA SER A 284 17.49 -20.29 4.52
C SER A 284 18.76 -19.74 3.89
N LYS A 285 19.93 -20.32 4.22
CA LYS A 285 21.27 -19.82 3.85
C LYS A 285 21.55 -18.40 4.31
N LYS A 286 20.83 -17.95 5.35
CA LYS A 286 20.97 -16.61 5.94
C LYS A 286 21.22 -16.76 7.44
N PRO A 287 22.23 -16.07 8.00
CA PRO A 287 22.43 -16.06 9.44
C PRO A 287 21.26 -15.38 10.14
N ILE A 288 20.89 -15.88 11.32
CA ILE A 288 19.91 -15.23 12.18
C ILE A 288 20.58 -14.01 12.81
N PRO A 289 19.95 -12.82 12.77
CA PRO A 289 20.51 -11.65 13.40
C PRO A 289 20.81 -11.85 14.91
N PRO A 290 21.94 -11.36 15.44
CA PRO A 290 22.32 -11.59 16.84
C PRO A 290 21.32 -11.08 17.88
N TRP A 291 20.49 -10.10 17.52
CA TRP A 291 19.46 -9.52 18.40
C TRP A 291 18.15 -10.33 18.43
N THR A 292 18.02 -11.37 17.61
CA THR A 292 16.83 -12.22 17.58
C THR A 292 16.78 -13.10 18.82
N LYS A 293 15.81 -12.82 19.71
CA LYS A 293 15.59 -13.57 20.95
C LYS A 293 14.66 -14.76 20.77
N ASN A 294 13.75 -14.68 19.80
CA ASN A 294 12.71 -15.67 19.57
C ASN A 294 12.63 -16.04 18.09
N LEU A 295 12.39 -17.32 17.80
CA LEU A 295 12.14 -17.78 16.43
C LEU A 295 10.69 -18.20 16.23
N LEU A 296 10.07 -17.52 15.26
CA LEU A 296 8.76 -17.83 14.68
C LEU A 296 8.87 -19.00 13.72
N VAL A 297 8.18 -20.08 14.02
CA VAL A 297 8.08 -21.26 13.15
C VAL A 297 6.60 -21.56 12.91
N GLU A 298 6.30 -22.33 11.90
CA GLU A 298 4.97 -22.80 11.54
C GLU A 298 4.97 -24.32 11.49
N VAL A 299 3.86 -24.95 11.87
CA VAL A 299 3.67 -26.38 11.60
C VAL A 299 2.36 -26.68 10.89
N MET A 300 2.38 -27.78 10.15
CA MET A 300 1.19 -28.54 9.79
C MET A 300 1.23 -29.84 10.57
N VAL A 301 0.08 -30.25 11.10
CA VAL A 301 -0.04 -31.41 11.99
C VAL A 301 -1.28 -32.20 11.62
N ASN A 302 -1.18 -33.51 11.78
CA ASN A 302 -2.32 -34.40 11.73
C ASN A 302 -2.71 -34.82 13.15
N ASP A 303 -4.00 -35.10 13.34
CA ASP A 303 -4.51 -35.74 14.55
C ASP A 303 -4.28 -37.27 14.53
N GLU A 304 -4.78 -37.97 15.55
CA GLU A 304 -4.66 -39.43 15.66
C GLU A 304 -5.42 -40.21 14.57
N ASN A 305 -6.34 -39.56 13.84
CA ASN A 305 -7.08 -40.13 12.72
C ASN A 305 -6.41 -39.86 11.36
N ASP A 306 -5.20 -39.28 11.37
CA ASP A 306 -4.46 -38.82 10.19
C ASP A 306 -5.18 -37.71 9.41
N GLU A 307 -6.05 -36.94 10.09
CA GLU A 307 -6.71 -35.76 9.53
C GLU A 307 -5.88 -34.50 9.81
N ASP A 308 -5.68 -33.65 8.80
CA ASP A 308 -4.99 -32.36 8.96
C ASP A 308 -5.81 -31.44 9.85
N VAL A 309 -5.19 -30.93 10.91
CA VAL A 309 -5.85 -30.07 11.90
C VAL A 309 -5.11 -28.75 12.06
N GLU A 310 -5.88 -27.68 12.20
CA GLU A 310 -5.32 -26.37 12.51
C GLU A 310 -4.93 -26.28 13.99
N VAL A 311 -3.67 -25.90 14.24
CA VAL A 311 -3.15 -25.63 15.59
C VAL A 311 -2.28 -24.38 15.55
N GLY A 312 -2.47 -23.50 16.54
CA GLY A 312 -1.61 -22.34 16.81
C GLY A 312 -1.58 -21.26 15.72
N LEU A 313 -2.06 -20.07 16.08
CA LEU A 313 -2.15 -18.82 15.31
C LEU A 313 -2.68 -18.95 13.87
N SER A 314 -4.00 -18.79 13.75
CA SER A 314 -4.63 -18.18 12.59
C SER A 314 -4.45 -16.66 12.67
N GLU A 315 -3.57 -16.08 11.86
CA GLU A 315 -3.80 -14.72 11.39
C GLU A 315 -4.17 -14.81 9.92
N GLU A 316 -5.26 -14.13 9.58
CA GLU A 316 -6.02 -14.21 8.34
C GLU A 316 -5.27 -13.71 7.08
N ARG A 317 -3.95 -13.85 7.04
CA ARG A 317 -3.04 -13.84 5.88
C ARG A 317 -1.66 -14.26 6.35
N ALA A 318 -1.33 -15.54 6.14
CA ALA A 318 0.01 -16.14 6.22
C ALA A 318 0.85 -15.67 7.42
N THR A 319 0.94 -16.49 8.46
CA THR A 319 2.18 -17.19 8.85
C THR A 319 2.03 -17.64 10.32
N LYS A 320 1.98 -18.95 10.58
CA LYS A 320 1.88 -19.59 11.91
C LYS A 320 3.16 -19.31 12.75
N ALA A 321 3.08 -19.45 14.08
CA ALA A 321 4.01 -18.74 14.94
C ALA A 321 4.37 -19.38 16.29
N TYR A 322 5.60 -19.92 16.42
CA TYR A 322 6.24 -20.25 17.72
C TYR A 322 7.11 -19.12 18.27
N LEU A 323 7.38 -19.04 19.57
CA LEU A 323 8.59 -18.34 20.03
C LEU A 323 9.51 -19.41 20.60
N LEU A 324 10.63 -19.64 19.94
CA LEU A 324 11.73 -20.39 20.52
C LEU A 324 12.67 -19.42 21.24
N GLY A 325 12.58 -19.39 22.57
CA GLY A 325 13.47 -18.57 23.39
C GLY A 325 14.92 -19.03 23.25
N ARG A 326 15.80 -18.12 22.82
CA ARG A 326 17.26 -18.34 22.82
C ARG A 326 17.80 -17.97 24.19
N THR A 327 18.13 -18.97 25.00
CA THR A 327 19.13 -18.82 26.07
C THR A 327 20.50 -19.21 25.53
#